data_AF-A0A1D2JE62-F1
#
_entry.id   AF-A0A1D2JE62-F1
#
_cell.length_a   1.000
_cell.length_b   1.000
_cell.length_c   1.000
_cell.angle_alpha   90.00
_cell.angle_beta   90.00
_cell.angle_gamma   90.00
#
_symmetry.space_group_name_H-M   'P 1'
#
loop_
_entity.id
_entity.type
_entity.pdbx_description
1 polymer ?
#
loop_
_entity_poly.entity_id
_entity_poly.type
_entity_poly.pdbx_seq_one_letter_code
_entity_poly.pdbx_strand_id
1 'polypeptide(L)'
;MGGCAGLCYNALWYFPMLMVIGGTCTSGWDLFGRQKVAKMKRNFRRGNKDPQREVEENSAHLTNIPEERQSTGGMQKRSVPTGTAIVSPVPIDSGASNAPNEGETHRAASIDARSHKIPVIWGLVIIAGFFISFIAILVARGVLDKPPLELNLFANMYLAGTVIFGGGPVVIPLLREYVVEPGWVSPRDFLIGLAIIQAFPGPNFNFAVYLGALALAPSPHPTILGAVLGFLGIFFPGLTLAVGFQSIWRSIRTIPLTTSFLRGINATAVGLVFTAVYRLWEIGYLSANSVAGQSLGKEPFWLVVAAISYSGNSWFRIPPAVAIVTGGVLGLCWYGAVGR
;
A
#
# COMPACT_ATOMS: atom_id res chain seq x y z
N MET A 1 -8.96 2.22 28.49
CA MET A 1 -9.06 2.60 27.06
C MET A 1 -10.04 1.73 26.24
N GLY A 2 -10.97 0.99 26.88
CA GLY A 2 -11.88 0.09 26.14
C GLY A 2 -13.02 0.77 25.36
N GLY A 3 -13.43 1.99 25.75
CA GLY A 3 -14.61 2.67 25.20
C GLY A 3 -14.46 3.22 23.77
N CYS A 4 -13.32 3.83 23.44
CA CYS A 4 -13.11 4.43 22.10
C CYS A 4 -12.97 3.37 21.00
N ALA A 5 -12.36 2.22 21.32
CA ALA A 5 -12.19 1.12 20.36
C ALA A 5 -13.45 0.26 20.19
N GLY A 6 -14.36 0.22 21.19
CA GLY A 6 -15.66 -0.47 21.05
C GLY A 6 -16.64 0.25 20.12
N LEU A 7 -16.56 1.59 20.03
CA LEU A 7 -17.39 2.39 19.12
C LEU A 7 -17.15 2.10 17.64
N CYS A 8 -15.92 1.70 17.28
CA CYS A 8 -15.56 1.40 15.90
C CYS A 8 -16.26 0.14 15.32
N TYR A 9 -16.88 -0.69 16.17
CA TYR A 9 -17.54 -1.92 15.74
C TYR A 9 -19.06 -1.81 15.64
N ASN A 10 -19.69 -0.91 16.40
CA ASN A 10 -21.12 -0.60 16.25
C ASN A 10 -21.44 0.16 14.96
N ALA A 11 -20.40 0.57 14.24
CA ALA A 11 -20.48 1.59 13.21
C ALA A 11 -19.31 1.43 12.23
N LEU A 12 -19.51 0.64 11.17
CA LEU A 12 -18.53 0.39 10.09
C LEU A 12 -17.96 1.68 9.45
N TRP A 13 -18.70 2.80 9.57
CA TRP A 13 -18.33 4.15 9.13
C TRP A 13 -17.21 4.82 9.94
N TYR A 14 -16.83 4.30 11.12
CA TYR A 14 -15.71 4.85 11.88
C TYR A 14 -14.36 4.64 11.19
N PHE A 15 -14.15 3.53 10.46
CA PHE A 15 -12.86 3.28 9.81
C PHE A 15 -12.53 4.33 8.73
N PRO A 16 -13.43 4.63 7.76
CA PRO A 16 -13.21 5.72 6.81
C PRO A 16 -13.03 7.07 7.50
N MET A 17 -13.81 7.37 8.54
CA MET A 17 -13.72 8.63 9.27
C MET A 17 -12.35 8.81 9.93
N LEU A 18 -11.84 7.80 10.64
CA LEU A 18 -10.52 7.82 11.26
C LEU A 18 -9.40 8.01 10.23
N MET A 19 -9.52 7.35 9.07
CA MET A 19 -8.57 7.49 7.97
C MET A 19 -8.53 8.92 7.43
N VAL A 20 -9.70 9.54 7.23
CA VAL A 20 -9.79 10.94 6.80
C VAL A 20 -9.20 11.88 7.84
N ILE A 21 -9.50 11.69 9.13
CA ILE A 21 -8.95 12.50 10.22
C ILE A 21 -7.41 12.41 10.28
N GLY A 22 -6.85 11.20 10.14
CA GLY A 22 -5.40 11.01 10.09
C GLY A 22 -4.75 11.73 8.93
N GLY A 23 -5.36 11.64 7.75
CA GLY A 23 -4.92 12.34 6.55
C GLY A 23 -4.98 13.86 6.69
N THR A 24 -6.10 14.41 7.18
CA THR A 24 -6.26 15.87 7.36
C THR A 24 -5.34 16.42 8.44
N CYS A 25 -5.17 15.72 9.56
CA CYS A 25 -4.27 16.09 10.64
C CYS A 25 -2.81 16.19 10.15
N THR A 26 -2.35 15.17 9.41
CA THR A 26 -0.99 15.15 8.83
C THR A 26 -0.79 16.25 7.80
N SER A 27 -1.81 16.49 6.98
CA SER A 27 -1.81 17.58 5.99
C SER A 27 -1.72 18.96 6.65
N GLY A 28 -2.52 19.20 7.70
CA GLY A 28 -2.48 20.45 8.47
C GLY A 28 -1.12 20.66 9.15
N TRP A 29 -0.54 19.59 9.69
CA TRP A 29 0.80 19.63 10.29
C TRP A 29 1.90 19.98 9.27
N ASP A 30 1.90 19.34 8.10
CA ASP A 30 2.95 19.55 7.10
C ASP A 30 2.85 20.92 6.41
N LEU A 31 1.64 21.40 6.12
CA LEU A 31 1.44 22.68 5.44
C LEU A 31 1.59 23.88 6.38
N PHE A 32 0.98 23.84 7.57
CA PHE A 32 0.93 24.98 8.49
C PHE A 32 1.81 24.81 9.72
N GLY A 33 1.79 23.62 10.32
CA GLY A 33 2.52 23.32 11.55
C GLY A 33 4.04 23.46 11.36
N ARG A 34 4.59 22.85 10.31
CA ARG A 34 6.03 22.85 10.04
C ARG A 34 6.57 24.25 9.75
N GLN A 35 5.80 25.09 9.06
CA GLN A 35 6.16 26.48 8.77
C GLN A 35 6.12 27.37 10.01
N LYS A 36 5.08 27.22 10.86
CA LYS A 36 4.98 27.97 12.13
C LYS A 36 6.09 27.58 13.11
N VAL A 37 6.38 26.28 13.24
CA VAL A 37 7.46 25.80 14.11
C VAL A 37 8.83 26.26 13.61
N ALA A 38 9.07 26.25 12.30
CA ALA A 38 10.31 26.79 11.72
C ALA A 38 10.47 28.30 12.00
N LYS A 39 9.39 29.08 11.85
CA LYS A 39 9.39 30.52 12.16
C LYS A 39 9.63 30.79 13.65
N MET A 40 8.99 30.01 14.52
CA MET A 40 9.17 30.09 15.98
C MET A 40 10.61 29.73 16.39
N LYS A 41 11.17 28.64 15.85
CA LYS A 41 12.58 28.24 16.08
C LYS A 41 13.57 29.29 15.58
N ARG A 42 13.28 29.98 14.48
CA ARG A 42 14.11 31.09 13.96
C ARG A 42 14.06 32.31 14.86
N ASN A 43 12.90 32.66 15.41
CA ASN A 43 12.76 33.76 16.36
C ASN A 43 13.46 33.43 17.69
N PHE A 44 13.35 32.19 18.17
CA PHE A 44 14.02 31.75 19.40
C PHE A 44 15.56 31.74 19.26
N ARG A 45 16.09 31.33 18.11
CA ARG A 45 17.53 31.42 17.81
C ARG A 45 18.06 32.84 17.64
N ARG A 46 17.21 33.80 17.24
CA ARG A 46 17.57 35.21 17.15
C ARG A 46 17.65 35.88 18.52
N GLY A 47 16.82 35.46 19.47
CA GLY A 47 16.89 35.94 20.87
C GLY A 47 18.10 35.39 21.65
N ASN A 48 18.80 34.38 21.13
CA ASN A 48 19.93 33.72 21.78
C ASN A 48 21.27 33.96 21.05
N LYS A 49 21.37 35.03 20.24
CA LYS A 49 22.67 35.53 19.77
C LYS A 49 23.21 36.46 20.86
N ASP A 50 24.30 36.03 21.48
CA ASP A 50 24.98 36.77 22.56
C ASP A 50 25.30 38.22 22.16
N PRO A 51 25.00 39.21 23.03
CA PRO A 51 25.42 40.59 22.83
C PRO A 51 26.95 40.78 22.81
N GLN A 52 27.73 39.75 23.17
CA GLN A 52 29.20 39.81 23.15
C GLN A 52 29.82 39.78 21.74
N ARG A 53 29.12 39.26 20.72
CA ARG A 53 29.67 39.22 19.35
C ARG A 53 29.63 40.54 18.61
N GLU A 54 28.71 41.45 18.96
CA GLU A 54 28.67 42.80 18.37
C GLU A 54 29.77 43.72 18.93
N VAL A 55 30.30 43.43 20.14
CA VAL A 55 31.40 44.21 20.72
C VAL A 55 32.76 43.81 20.12
N GLU A 56 32.98 42.53 19.80
CA GLU A 56 34.20 42.06 19.14
C GLU A 56 34.33 42.58 17.69
N GLU A 57 33.21 42.67 16.96
CA GLU A 57 33.19 43.13 15.56
C GLU A 57 33.43 44.65 15.44
N ASN A 58 32.96 45.45 16.41
CA ASN A 58 33.27 46.88 16.50
C ASN A 58 34.71 47.17 16.98
N SER A 59 35.29 46.29 17.79
CA SER A 59 36.67 46.44 18.28
C SER A 59 37.71 46.20 17.18
N ALA A 60 37.42 45.29 16.25
CA ALA A 60 38.31 44.96 15.12
C ALA A 60 38.37 46.07 14.05
N HIS A 61 37.40 46.99 14.02
CA HIS A 61 37.32 48.04 13.00
C HIS A 61 38.14 49.31 13.35
N LEU A 62 38.65 49.44 14.59
CA LEU A 62 39.43 50.60 15.04
C LEU A 62 40.95 50.46 14.87
N THR A 63 41.46 49.31 14.43
CA THR A 63 42.91 48.99 14.47
C THR A 63 43.66 49.13 13.15
N ASN A 64 43.01 49.50 12.04
CA ASN A 64 43.66 49.54 10.72
C ASN A 64 43.63 50.95 10.11
N ILE A 65 44.60 51.79 10.48
CA ILE A 65 45.01 52.98 9.72
C ILE A 65 46.26 52.60 8.92
N PRO A 66 46.28 52.64 7.58
CA PRO A 66 47.49 52.36 6.81
C PRO A 66 48.33 53.63 6.60
N GLU A 67 49.59 53.57 6.99
CA GLU A 67 50.61 54.59 6.71
C GLU A 67 51.24 54.35 5.33
N GLU A 68 51.37 55.44 4.57
CA GLU A 68 51.79 55.53 3.18
C GLU A 68 53.33 55.48 3.03
N ARG A 69 53.86 54.64 2.14
CA ARG A 69 55.20 54.86 1.54
C ARG A 69 55.26 54.47 0.06
N GLN A 70 55.64 55.47 -0.72
CA GLN A 70 55.91 55.48 -2.15
C GLN A 70 57.18 54.68 -2.53
N SER A 71 57.21 54.04 -3.70
CA SER A 71 57.99 54.52 -4.86
C SER A 71 58.15 53.48 -5.99
N THR A 72 57.85 53.96 -7.20
CA THR A 72 58.53 53.72 -8.50
C THR A 72 58.60 52.34 -9.14
N GLY A 73 58.01 52.25 -10.35
CA GLY A 73 58.75 51.81 -11.55
C GLY A 73 58.17 50.63 -12.35
N GLY A 74 57.70 50.92 -13.57
CA GLY A 74 57.89 50.03 -14.74
C GLY A 74 56.71 49.19 -15.24
N MET A 75 56.16 49.57 -16.40
CA MET A 75 55.39 48.69 -17.31
C MET A 75 56.31 47.62 -17.96
N GLN A 76 55.87 46.35 -18.07
CA GLN A 76 55.70 45.59 -19.33
C GLN A 76 55.35 44.09 -19.14
N LYS A 77 54.68 43.56 -20.18
CA LYS A 77 54.14 42.21 -20.43
C LYS A 77 55.19 41.08 -20.46
N ARG A 78 54.76 39.80 -20.25
CA ARG A 78 55.01 38.59 -21.13
C ARG A 78 55.01 37.20 -20.39
N SER A 79 53.91 36.45 -20.52
CA SER A 79 53.66 35.05 -20.97
C SER A 79 54.63 33.81 -20.85
N VAL A 80 54.01 32.60 -20.70
CA VAL A 80 54.29 31.21 -21.27
C VAL A 80 55.01 30.15 -20.36
N PRO A 81 54.92 28.78 -20.52
CA PRO A 81 53.83 27.77 -20.76
C PRO A 81 53.91 26.48 -19.84
N THR A 82 53.13 25.41 -20.12
CA THR A 82 53.57 23.98 -20.39
C THR A 82 52.45 22.95 -20.06
N GLY A 83 51.87 22.24 -21.04
CA GLY A 83 52.03 20.77 -21.29
C GLY A 83 50.90 19.94 -20.61
N THR A 84 50.28 18.87 -21.13
CA THR A 84 50.70 17.86 -22.12
C THR A 84 49.46 17.04 -22.56
N ALA A 85 49.53 16.45 -23.76
CA ALA A 85 48.49 15.70 -24.44
C ALA A 85 48.36 14.21 -24.02
N ILE A 86 47.12 13.71 -24.12
CA ILE A 86 46.61 12.40 -24.59
C ILE A 86 47.58 11.20 -24.62
N VAL A 87 47.28 10.14 -23.86
CA VAL A 87 47.47 8.71 -24.24
C VAL A 87 46.41 7.84 -23.51
N SER A 88 45.66 7.03 -24.25
CA SER A 88 44.91 5.87 -23.71
C SER A 88 45.78 4.61 -23.82
N PRO A 89 45.59 3.63 -22.93
CA PRO A 89 45.50 2.26 -23.44
C PRO A 89 44.42 1.38 -22.79
N VAL A 90 44.00 0.41 -23.59
CA VAL A 90 43.12 -0.75 -23.36
C VAL A 90 43.48 -1.55 -22.10
N PRO A 91 42.52 -2.16 -21.36
CA PRO A 91 42.84 -3.20 -20.40
C PRO A 91 42.70 -4.61 -21.01
N ILE A 92 43.72 -5.41 -20.69
CA ILE A 92 43.91 -6.83 -20.97
C ILE A 92 43.02 -7.68 -20.03
N ASP A 93 42.59 -8.82 -20.57
CA ASP A 93 41.86 -9.89 -19.90
C ASP A 93 42.75 -10.66 -18.91
N SER A 94 42.29 -10.84 -17.66
CA SER A 94 42.90 -11.78 -16.70
C SER A 94 41.94 -12.13 -15.55
N GLY A 95 41.30 -13.30 -15.68
CA GLY A 95 41.33 -14.39 -14.69
C GLY A 95 40.95 -14.12 -13.23
N ALA A 96 39.74 -14.58 -12.89
CA ALA A 96 39.37 -15.29 -11.66
C ALA A 96 39.70 -14.68 -10.27
N SER A 97 38.65 -14.19 -9.60
CA SER A 97 38.46 -14.45 -8.17
C SER A 97 36.97 -14.59 -7.86
N ASN A 98 36.56 -15.82 -7.56
CA ASN A 98 35.25 -16.17 -7.05
C ASN A 98 34.97 -15.42 -5.73
N ALA A 99 33.90 -14.63 -5.72
CA ALA A 99 33.17 -14.29 -4.50
C ALA A 99 31.68 -14.55 -4.79
N PRO A 100 30.99 -15.46 -4.09
CA PRO A 100 29.56 -15.61 -4.25
C PRO A 100 28.91 -14.35 -3.65
N ASN A 101 28.43 -13.47 -4.53
CA ASN A 101 27.59 -12.35 -4.12
C ASN A 101 26.22 -12.91 -3.72
N GLU A 102 26.12 -13.36 -2.48
CA GLU A 102 24.85 -13.56 -1.78
C GLU A 102 24.15 -12.21 -1.63
N GLY A 103 23.42 -11.82 -2.68
CA GLY A 103 22.63 -10.59 -2.74
C GLY A 103 21.40 -10.70 -3.63
N GLU A 104 21.08 -11.90 -4.13
CA GLU A 104 19.94 -12.16 -5.00
C GLU A 104 18.72 -12.64 -4.20
N THR A 105 18.16 -11.79 -3.32
CA THR A 105 16.78 -12.06 -2.82
C THR A 105 15.97 -10.82 -2.42
N HIS A 106 16.48 -9.60 -2.60
CA HIS A 106 15.66 -8.39 -2.38
C HIS A 106 15.86 -7.31 -3.46
N ARG A 107 15.96 -7.71 -4.73
CA ARG A 107 15.39 -6.87 -5.79
C ARG A 107 13.89 -7.15 -5.82
N ALA A 108 13.16 -6.52 -4.90
CA ALA A 108 11.78 -6.16 -5.19
C ALA A 108 11.83 -5.54 -6.58
N ALA A 109 11.16 -6.17 -7.55
CA ALA A 109 11.15 -5.72 -8.93
C ALA A 109 10.93 -4.20 -8.90
N SER A 110 11.99 -3.45 -9.17
CA SER A 110 11.88 -2.03 -9.44
C SER A 110 11.15 -2.01 -10.76
N ILE A 111 9.82 -2.00 -10.70
CA ILE A 111 8.96 -1.77 -11.86
C ILE A 111 9.52 -0.48 -12.44
N ASP A 112 10.21 -0.63 -13.56
CA ASP A 112 10.84 0.48 -14.25
C ASP A 112 9.69 1.35 -14.77
N ALA A 113 9.26 2.29 -13.93
CA ALA A 113 8.16 3.21 -14.20
C ALA A 113 8.57 4.29 -15.23
N ARG A 114 9.68 4.08 -15.95
CA ARG A 114 10.02 4.88 -17.12
C ARG A 114 9.46 4.20 -18.35
N SER A 115 8.53 4.90 -19.00
CA SER A 115 8.19 4.77 -20.43
C SER A 115 6.82 4.18 -20.82
N HIS A 116 5.80 4.25 -19.97
CA HIS A 116 4.42 4.30 -20.48
C HIS A 116 3.76 5.61 -20.01
N LYS A 117 3.97 6.67 -20.79
CA LYS A 117 3.41 8.00 -20.51
C LYS A 117 2.02 8.09 -21.14
N ILE A 118 1.01 7.48 -20.52
CA ILE A 118 -0.39 7.73 -20.92
C ILE A 118 -0.74 9.16 -20.50
N PRO A 119 -1.06 10.08 -21.44
CA PRO A 119 -1.45 11.45 -21.11
C PRO A 119 -2.74 11.46 -20.27
N VAL A 120 -2.89 12.45 -19.38
CA VAL A 120 -4.08 12.59 -18.49
C VAL A 120 -5.39 12.57 -19.27
N ILE A 121 -5.39 13.13 -20.48
CA ILE A 121 -6.54 13.12 -21.41
C ILE A 121 -6.98 11.69 -21.71
N TRP A 122 -6.05 10.79 -22.03
CA TRP A 122 -6.38 9.39 -22.31
C TRP A 122 -6.85 8.64 -21.08
N GLY A 123 -6.30 8.95 -19.90
CA GLY A 123 -6.82 8.42 -18.63
C GLY A 123 -8.29 8.82 -18.39
N LEU A 124 -8.62 10.10 -18.61
CA LEU A 124 -9.99 10.59 -18.52
C LEU A 124 -10.91 9.96 -19.57
N VAL A 125 -10.45 9.79 -20.81
CA VAL A 125 -11.21 9.12 -21.87
C VAL A 125 -11.49 7.65 -21.51
N ILE A 126 -10.52 6.94 -20.93
CA ILE A 126 -10.71 5.55 -20.46
C ILE A 126 -11.77 5.49 -19.36
N ILE A 127 -11.71 6.39 -18.37
CA ILE A 127 -12.69 6.45 -17.27
C ILE A 127 -14.09 6.82 -17.80
N ALA A 128 -14.18 7.81 -18.69
CA ALA A 128 -15.45 8.18 -19.31
C ALA A 128 -16.01 7.03 -20.15
N GLY A 129 -15.17 6.37 -20.94
CA GLY A 129 -15.53 5.18 -21.72
C GLY A 129 -16.03 4.04 -20.84
N PHE A 130 -15.40 3.82 -19.68
CA PHE A 130 -15.87 2.86 -18.69
C PHE A 130 -17.28 3.19 -18.17
N PHE A 131 -17.56 4.44 -17.79
CA PHE A 131 -18.89 4.82 -17.32
C PHE A 131 -19.94 4.71 -18.42
N ILE A 132 -19.58 5.07 -19.66
CA ILE A 132 -20.45 4.90 -20.83
C ILE A 132 -20.75 3.42 -21.05
N SER A 133 -19.75 2.54 -21.04
CA SER A 133 -19.97 1.10 -21.21
C SER A 133 -20.78 0.50 -20.05
N PHE A 134 -20.51 0.92 -18.81
CA PHE A 134 -21.27 0.50 -17.63
C PHE A 134 -22.75 0.85 -17.75
N ILE A 135 -23.07 2.11 -18.09
CA ILE A 135 -24.45 2.55 -18.30
C ILE A 135 -25.08 1.79 -19.47
N ALA A 136 -24.37 1.66 -20.60
CA ALA A 136 -24.89 0.96 -21.77
C ALA A 136 -25.24 -0.50 -21.49
N ILE A 137 -24.39 -1.24 -20.76
CA ILE A 137 -24.62 -2.64 -20.40
C ILE A 137 -25.83 -2.78 -19.46
N LEU A 138 -25.93 -1.92 -18.44
CA LEU A 138 -27.05 -1.96 -17.49
C LEU A 138 -28.37 -1.55 -18.13
N VAL A 139 -28.36 -0.53 -18.99
CA VAL A 139 -29.55 -0.12 -19.74
C VAL A 139 -29.95 -1.21 -20.73
N ALA A 140 -29.02 -1.80 -21.47
CA ALA A 140 -29.31 -2.92 -22.36
C ALA A 140 -29.96 -4.09 -21.61
N ARG A 141 -29.44 -4.46 -20.44
CA ARG A 141 -30.06 -5.47 -19.58
C ARG A 141 -31.49 -5.09 -19.16
N GLY A 142 -31.73 -3.82 -18.83
CA GLY A 142 -33.04 -3.35 -18.34
C GLY A 142 -34.10 -3.09 -19.41
N VAL A 143 -33.71 -2.84 -20.67
CA VAL A 143 -34.62 -2.55 -21.78
C VAL A 143 -35.12 -3.83 -22.48
N LEU A 144 -34.37 -4.94 -22.36
CA LEU A 144 -34.80 -6.22 -22.93
C LEU A 144 -35.81 -6.91 -22.01
N ASP A 145 -36.98 -7.29 -22.55
CA ASP A 145 -38.01 -8.03 -21.79
C ASP A 145 -37.56 -9.44 -21.38
N LYS A 146 -36.72 -10.08 -22.19
CA LYS A 146 -36.11 -11.39 -21.94
C LYS A 146 -34.62 -11.35 -22.32
N PRO A 147 -33.76 -10.76 -21.47
CA PRO A 147 -32.34 -10.65 -21.78
C PRO A 147 -31.72 -12.05 -21.88
N PRO A 148 -30.85 -12.29 -22.88
CA PRO A 148 -30.15 -13.57 -23.00
C PRO A 148 -29.30 -13.84 -21.77
N LEU A 149 -29.13 -15.11 -21.40
CA LEU A 149 -28.46 -15.52 -20.17
C LEU A 149 -27.01 -14.99 -20.11
N GLU A 150 -26.34 -14.93 -21.25
CA GLU A 150 -24.98 -14.43 -21.44
C GLU A 150 -24.88 -12.96 -21.05
N LEU A 151 -25.86 -12.15 -21.47
CA LEU A 151 -25.92 -10.73 -21.14
C LEU A 151 -26.19 -10.52 -19.65
N ASN A 152 -27.10 -11.31 -19.07
CA ASN A 152 -27.38 -11.25 -17.64
C ASN A 152 -26.16 -11.64 -16.79
N LEU A 153 -25.49 -12.72 -17.17
CA LEU A 153 -24.26 -13.17 -16.53
C LEU A 153 -23.18 -12.08 -16.63
N PHE A 154 -22.89 -11.59 -17.84
CA PHE A 154 -21.87 -10.56 -18.03
C PHE A 154 -22.22 -9.27 -17.29
N ALA A 155 -23.46 -8.80 -17.35
CA ALA A 155 -23.90 -7.59 -16.66
C ALA A 155 -23.81 -7.72 -15.13
N ASN A 156 -24.19 -8.87 -14.57
CA ASN A 156 -24.05 -9.13 -13.13
C ASN A 156 -22.59 -9.15 -12.70
N MET A 157 -21.71 -9.78 -13.49
CA MET A 157 -20.28 -9.83 -13.20
C MET A 157 -19.61 -8.46 -13.39
N TYR A 158 -20.03 -7.69 -14.40
CA TYR A 158 -19.59 -6.33 -14.66
C TYR A 158 -20.00 -5.36 -13.55
N LEU A 159 -21.24 -5.50 -13.06
CA LEU A 159 -21.72 -4.74 -11.92
C LEU A 159 -20.96 -5.13 -10.65
N ALA A 160 -20.81 -6.43 -10.39
CA ALA A 160 -20.02 -6.93 -9.27
C ALA A 160 -18.60 -6.35 -9.31
N GLY A 161 -17.87 -6.51 -10.42
CA GLY A 161 -16.52 -5.98 -10.60
C GLY A 161 -16.41 -4.45 -10.45
N THR A 162 -17.50 -3.71 -10.65
CA THR A 162 -17.55 -2.25 -10.47
C THR A 162 -17.81 -1.83 -9.02
N VAL A 163 -18.71 -2.54 -8.33
CA VAL A 163 -19.24 -2.13 -7.02
C VAL A 163 -18.46 -2.74 -5.86
N ILE A 164 -17.72 -3.83 -6.07
CA ILE A 164 -16.99 -4.49 -4.99
C ILE A 164 -15.88 -3.59 -4.47
N PHE A 165 -16.02 -3.17 -3.21
CA PHE A 165 -14.98 -2.55 -2.42
C PHE A 165 -14.64 -3.45 -1.22
N GLY A 166 -13.47 -4.08 -1.25
CA GLY A 166 -13.02 -4.98 -0.19
C GLY A 166 -12.50 -6.32 -0.72
N GLY A 167 -11.81 -7.08 0.13
CA GLY A 167 -11.25 -8.38 -0.22
C GLY A 167 -12.31 -9.47 -0.45
N GLY A 168 -11.84 -10.69 -0.73
CA GLY A 168 -12.67 -11.86 -1.07
C GLY A 168 -13.93 -12.12 -0.22
N PRO A 169 -13.96 -11.92 1.11
CA PRO A 169 -15.16 -12.22 1.91
C PRO A 169 -16.40 -11.38 1.57
N VAL A 170 -16.21 -10.17 1.03
CA VAL A 170 -17.33 -9.25 0.74
C VAL A 170 -17.98 -9.55 -0.62
N VAL A 171 -17.23 -10.16 -1.55
CA VAL A 171 -17.72 -10.49 -2.90
C VAL A 171 -18.58 -11.75 -2.93
N ILE A 172 -18.31 -12.73 -2.07
CA ILE A 172 -18.99 -14.03 -2.12
C ILE A 172 -20.51 -13.91 -1.92
N PRO A 173 -21.03 -13.15 -0.93
CA PRO A 173 -22.48 -12.97 -0.78
C PRO A 173 -23.12 -12.33 -2.02
N LEU A 174 -22.46 -11.33 -2.60
CA LEU A 174 -22.93 -10.63 -3.80
C LEU A 174 -22.99 -11.56 -5.01
N LEU A 175 -21.95 -12.37 -5.22
CA LEU A 175 -21.95 -13.35 -6.31
C LEU A 175 -23.03 -14.40 -6.11
N ARG A 176 -23.29 -14.83 -4.87
CA ARG A 176 -24.38 -15.76 -4.55
C ARG A 176 -25.73 -15.17 -4.97
N GLU A 177 -26.00 -13.92 -4.58
CA GLU A 177 -27.21 -13.19 -4.98
C GLU A 177 -27.36 -13.14 -6.51
N TYR A 178 -26.26 -12.96 -7.24
CA TYR A 178 -26.31 -12.81 -8.70
C TYR A 178 -26.35 -14.10 -9.52
N VAL A 179 -26.05 -15.26 -8.94
CA VAL A 179 -26.02 -16.54 -9.70
C VAL A 179 -26.89 -17.63 -9.09
N VAL A 180 -27.10 -17.61 -7.78
CA VAL A 180 -27.89 -18.64 -7.07
C VAL A 180 -29.34 -18.21 -6.95
N GLU A 181 -29.64 -16.95 -6.62
CA GLU A 181 -31.04 -16.48 -6.53
C GLU A 181 -31.77 -16.54 -7.88
N PRO A 182 -31.15 -16.19 -9.02
CA PRO A 182 -31.75 -16.40 -10.34
C PRO A 182 -31.86 -17.88 -10.74
N GLY A 183 -31.30 -18.80 -9.95
CA GLY A 183 -31.35 -20.24 -10.19
C GLY A 183 -30.36 -20.77 -11.23
N TRP A 184 -29.36 -19.99 -11.66
CA TRP A 184 -28.38 -20.43 -12.66
C TRP A 184 -27.37 -21.44 -12.10
N VAL A 185 -27.06 -21.33 -10.81
CA VAL A 185 -26.12 -22.21 -10.10
C VAL A 185 -26.79 -22.75 -8.84
N SER A 186 -26.65 -24.06 -8.59
CA SER A 186 -27.22 -24.65 -7.38
C SER A 186 -26.48 -24.16 -6.12
N PRO A 187 -27.18 -24.01 -4.97
CA PRO A 187 -26.51 -23.65 -3.71
C PRO A 187 -25.40 -24.63 -3.32
N ARG A 188 -25.56 -25.91 -3.67
CA ARG A 188 -24.56 -26.95 -3.42
C ARG A 188 -23.29 -26.71 -4.23
N ASP A 189 -23.41 -26.50 -5.54
CA ASP A 189 -22.25 -26.29 -6.42
C ASP A 189 -21.54 -24.99 -6.09
N PHE A 190 -22.29 -23.96 -5.70
CA PHE A 190 -21.73 -22.73 -5.17
C PHE A 190 -20.83 -22.97 -3.95
N LEU A 191 -21.30 -23.76 -2.97
CA LEU A 191 -20.50 -24.07 -1.77
C LEU A 191 -19.29 -24.94 -2.08
N ILE A 192 -19.41 -25.90 -3.00
CA ILE A 192 -18.28 -26.71 -3.46
C ILE A 192 -17.21 -25.82 -4.10
N GLY A 193 -17.60 -24.94 -5.01
CA GLY A 193 -16.68 -23.99 -5.63
C GLY A 193 -16.06 -23.01 -4.62
N LEU A 194 -16.81 -22.61 -3.59
CA LEU A 194 -16.28 -21.80 -2.49
C LEU A 194 -15.21 -22.57 -1.69
N ALA A 195 -15.41 -23.86 -1.41
CA ALA A 195 -14.39 -24.67 -0.75
C ALA A 195 -13.13 -24.80 -1.62
N ILE A 196 -13.30 -24.99 -2.94
CA ILE A 196 -12.19 -25.07 -3.89
C ILE A 196 -11.41 -23.75 -3.94
N ILE A 197 -12.06 -22.59 -4.07
CA ILE A 197 -11.34 -21.31 -4.19
C ILE A 197 -10.55 -20.96 -2.91
N GLN A 198 -11.04 -21.37 -1.74
CA GLN A 198 -10.32 -21.16 -0.47
C GLN A 198 -9.09 -22.07 -0.32
N ALA A 199 -9.06 -23.20 -1.03
CA ALA A 199 -7.91 -24.11 -1.03
C ALA A 199 -6.81 -23.71 -2.03
N PHE A 200 -7.17 -22.97 -3.08
CA PHE A 200 -6.24 -22.57 -4.15
C PHE A 200 -5.55 -21.23 -3.85
N PRO A 201 -4.24 -21.10 -4.17
CA PRO A 201 -3.58 -19.80 -4.11
C PRO A 201 -4.11 -18.92 -5.25
N GLY A 202 -4.51 -17.68 -4.93
CA GLY A 202 -4.88 -16.70 -5.95
C GLY A 202 -5.93 -15.70 -5.50
N PRO A 203 -6.40 -14.85 -6.42
CA PRO A 203 -7.48 -13.93 -6.13
C PRO A 203 -8.80 -14.70 -6.00
N ASN A 204 -9.50 -14.48 -4.89
CA ASN A 204 -10.83 -15.06 -4.66
C ASN A 204 -11.85 -14.69 -5.77
N PHE A 205 -11.59 -13.64 -6.54
CA PHE A 205 -12.38 -13.25 -7.72
C PHE A 205 -12.36 -14.28 -8.86
N ASN A 206 -11.38 -15.19 -8.91
CA ASN A 206 -11.39 -16.30 -9.87
C ASN A 206 -12.62 -17.20 -9.71
N PHE A 207 -13.28 -17.15 -8.56
CA PHE A 207 -14.55 -17.82 -8.33
C PHE A 207 -15.64 -17.41 -9.35
N ALA A 208 -15.63 -16.15 -9.84
CA ALA A 208 -16.56 -15.71 -10.87
C ALA A 208 -16.38 -16.43 -12.21
N VAL A 209 -15.17 -16.91 -12.53
CA VAL A 209 -14.89 -17.72 -13.72
C VAL A 209 -15.58 -19.09 -13.60
N TYR A 210 -15.45 -19.72 -12.43
CA TYR A 210 -16.13 -20.97 -12.11
C TYR A 210 -17.66 -20.81 -12.13
N LEU A 211 -18.18 -19.75 -11.51
CA LEU A 211 -19.61 -19.48 -11.50
C LEU A 211 -20.14 -19.14 -12.90
N GLY A 212 -19.38 -18.42 -13.71
CA GLY A 212 -19.74 -18.14 -15.09
C GLY A 212 -19.81 -19.39 -15.95
N ALA A 213 -18.86 -20.31 -15.77
CA ALA A 213 -18.89 -21.63 -16.39
C ALA A 213 -20.17 -22.40 -15.99
N LEU A 214 -20.45 -22.53 -14.69
CA LEU A 214 -21.63 -23.25 -14.22
C LEU A 214 -22.95 -22.61 -14.65
N ALA A 215 -23.04 -21.28 -14.63
CA ALA A 215 -24.26 -20.56 -15.01
C ALA A 215 -24.66 -20.85 -16.47
N LEU A 216 -23.69 -21.05 -17.37
CA LEU A 216 -23.94 -21.35 -18.78
C LEU A 216 -24.01 -22.85 -19.07
N ALA A 217 -23.73 -23.73 -18.11
CA ALA A 217 -23.77 -25.19 -18.30
C ALA A 217 -25.14 -25.74 -18.74
N PRO A 218 -26.29 -25.19 -18.29
CA PRO A 218 -27.61 -25.60 -18.78
C PRO A 218 -27.96 -25.06 -20.19
N SER A 219 -27.17 -24.12 -20.71
CA SER A 219 -27.44 -23.47 -22.00
C SER A 219 -26.88 -24.28 -23.17
N PRO A 220 -27.34 -24.06 -24.41
CA PRO A 220 -26.76 -24.68 -25.61
C PRO A 220 -25.35 -24.15 -25.96
N HIS A 221 -24.88 -23.10 -25.27
CA HIS A 221 -23.59 -22.48 -25.52
C HIS A 221 -22.46 -23.18 -24.75
N PRO A 222 -21.21 -23.12 -25.26
CA PRO A 222 -20.09 -23.76 -24.59
C PRO A 222 -19.85 -23.13 -23.21
N THR A 223 -19.67 -23.97 -22.20
CA THR A 223 -19.34 -23.57 -20.82
C THR A 223 -18.12 -22.63 -20.73
N ILE A 224 -17.18 -22.77 -21.67
CA ILE A 224 -15.99 -21.91 -21.80
C ILE A 224 -16.40 -20.45 -22.06
N LEU A 225 -17.46 -20.20 -22.83
CA LEU A 225 -17.97 -18.85 -23.05
C LEU A 225 -18.40 -18.23 -21.71
N GLY A 226 -19.12 -18.98 -20.88
CA GLY A 226 -19.52 -18.54 -19.54
C GLY A 226 -18.32 -18.19 -18.65
N ALA A 227 -17.26 -19.01 -18.70
CA ALA A 227 -16.01 -18.74 -17.99
C ALA A 227 -15.36 -17.42 -18.44
N VAL A 228 -15.28 -17.19 -19.76
CA VAL A 228 -14.71 -15.97 -20.34
C VAL A 228 -15.55 -14.74 -20.01
N LEU A 229 -16.88 -14.84 -20.07
CA LEU A 229 -17.80 -13.77 -19.69
C LEU A 229 -17.68 -13.44 -18.20
N GLY A 230 -17.57 -14.46 -17.34
CA GLY A 230 -17.33 -14.28 -15.90
C GLY A 230 -16.00 -13.59 -15.62
N PHE A 231 -14.93 -14.03 -16.28
CA PHE A 231 -13.60 -13.44 -16.18
C PHE A 231 -13.58 -11.97 -16.62
N LEU A 232 -14.06 -11.69 -17.84
CA LEU A 232 -14.09 -10.33 -18.36
C LEU A 232 -15.02 -9.45 -17.54
N GLY A 233 -16.22 -9.93 -17.20
CA GLY A 233 -17.18 -9.18 -16.40
C GLY A 233 -16.57 -8.73 -15.08
N ILE A 234 -15.94 -9.63 -14.31
CA ILE A 234 -15.44 -9.26 -12.98
C ILE A 234 -14.14 -8.44 -13.00
N PHE A 235 -13.21 -8.73 -13.92
CA PHE A 235 -11.88 -8.10 -13.91
C PHE A 235 -11.80 -6.85 -14.77
N PHE A 236 -12.56 -6.76 -15.87
CA PHE A 236 -12.47 -5.64 -16.82
C PHE A 236 -12.78 -4.27 -16.19
N PRO A 237 -13.82 -4.10 -15.35
CA PRO A 237 -14.10 -2.83 -14.67
C PRO A 237 -12.91 -2.32 -13.85
N GLY A 238 -12.40 -3.17 -12.96
CA GLY A 238 -11.29 -2.83 -12.07
C GLY A 238 -10.00 -2.54 -12.83
N LEU A 239 -9.66 -3.36 -13.84
CA LEU A 239 -8.47 -3.15 -14.68
C LEU A 239 -8.56 -1.84 -15.47
N THR A 240 -9.72 -1.56 -16.08
CA THR A 240 -9.94 -0.34 -16.88
C THR A 240 -9.85 0.91 -16.01
N LEU A 241 -10.50 0.90 -14.84
CA LEU A 241 -10.43 1.99 -13.89
C LEU A 241 -9.02 2.17 -13.31
N ALA A 242 -8.30 1.08 -13.02
CA ALA A 242 -6.92 1.15 -12.53
C ALA A 242 -6.00 1.81 -13.56
N VAL A 243 -6.10 1.42 -14.84
CA VAL A 243 -5.30 2.02 -15.93
C VAL A 243 -5.68 3.49 -16.14
N GLY A 244 -6.98 3.81 -16.15
CA GLY A 244 -7.45 5.19 -16.28
C GLY A 244 -6.96 6.08 -15.13
N PHE A 245 -7.09 5.60 -13.90
CA PHE A 245 -6.69 6.33 -12.70
C PHE A 245 -5.18 6.48 -12.59
N GLN A 246 -4.39 5.50 -13.05
CA GLN A 246 -2.93 5.58 -13.04
C GLN A 246 -2.39 6.83 -13.77
N SER A 247 -3.05 7.24 -14.86
CA SER A 247 -2.67 8.45 -15.60
C SER A 247 -2.92 9.72 -14.77
N ILE A 248 -4.06 9.80 -14.09
CA ILE A 248 -4.45 10.93 -13.22
C ILE A 248 -3.59 10.97 -11.95
N TRP A 249 -3.30 9.80 -11.37
CA TRP A 249 -2.53 9.64 -10.14
C TRP A 249 -1.19 10.37 -10.21
N ARG A 250 -0.54 10.38 -11.37
CA ARG A 250 0.72 11.08 -11.60
C ARG A 250 0.61 12.60 -11.39
N SER A 251 -0.49 13.21 -11.80
CA SER A 251 -0.72 14.66 -11.62
C SER A 251 -1.16 14.97 -10.19
N ILE A 252 -1.92 14.07 -9.56
CA ILE A 252 -2.38 14.27 -8.18
C ILE A 252 -1.21 14.14 -7.20
N ARG A 253 -0.29 13.18 -7.40
CA ARG A 253 0.87 12.98 -6.50
C ARG A 253 1.90 14.10 -6.51
N THR A 254 1.85 15.06 -7.44
CA THR A 254 2.73 16.23 -7.40
C THR A 254 2.23 17.28 -6.41
N ILE A 255 0.97 17.19 -5.98
CA ILE A 255 0.38 18.10 -5.01
C ILE A 255 0.89 17.71 -3.61
N PRO A 256 1.59 18.61 -2.89
CA PRO A 256 2.16 18.28 -1.58
C PRO A 256 1.06 17.87 -0.58
N LEU A 257 -0.10 18.53 -0.64
CA LEU A 257 -1.27 18.20 0.16
C LEU A 257 -1.67 16.73 0.03
N THR A 258 -1.74 16.20 -1.20
CA THR A 258 -2.13 14.80 -1.43
C THR A 258 -1.09 13.84 -0.86
N THR A 259 0.21 14.13 -1.02
CA THR A 259 1.26 13.27 -0.47
C THR A 259 1.26 13.24 1.06
N SER A 260 1.05 14.38 1.72
CA SER A 260 0.92 14.46 3.18
C SER A 260 -0.36 13.78 3.67
N PHE A 261 -1.47 13.94 2.95
CA PHE A 261 -2.74 13.29 3.27
C PHE A 261 -2.64 11.76 3.23
N LEU A 262 -2.05 11.21 2.15
CA LEU A 262 -1.83 9.77 2.00
C LEU A 262 -0.89 9.20 3.06
N ARG A 263 0.14 9.97 3.45
CA ARG A 263 1.04 9.58 4.55
C ARG A 263 0.27 9.46 5.87
N GLY A 264 -0.64 10.40 6.14
CA GLY A 264 -1.50 10.36 7.32
C GLY A 264 -2.44 9.16 7.32
N ILE A 265 -3.08 8.88 6.18
CA ILE A 265 -3.90 7.68 5.99
C ILE A 265 -3.10 6.41 6.29
N ASN A 266 -1.90 6.28 5.74
CA ASN A 266 -1.05 5.10 5.95
C ASN A 266 -0.66 4.95 7.43
N ALA A 267 -0.33 6.04 8.13
CA ALA A 267 -0.03 6.00 9.55
C ALA A 267 -1.24 5.55 10.39
N THR A 268 -2.43 6.05 10.07
CA THR A 268 -3.68 5.62 10.72
C THR A 268 -3.98 4.15 10.45
N ALA A 269 -3.81 3.68 9.21
CA ALA A 269 -4.01 2.28 8.86
C ALA A 269 -3.11 1.34 9.68
N VAL A 270 -1.83 1.68 9.83
CA VAL A 270 -0.90 0.94 10.70
C VAL A 270 -1.36 0.94 12.16
N GLY A 271 -1.84 2.07 12.67
CA GLY A 271 -2.41 2.17 14.03
C GLY A 271 -3.67 1.31 14.22
N LEU A 272 -4.54 1.23 13.21
CA LEU A 272 -5.72 0.36 13.21
C LEU A 272 -5.33 -1.12 13.22
N VAL A 273 -4.35 -1.52 12.40
CA VAL A 273 -3.82 -2.89 12.38
C VAL A 273 -3.22 -3.24 13.75
N PHE A 274 -2.41 -2.34 14.33
CA PHE A 274 -1.86 -2.55 15.67
C PHE A 274 -2.96 -2.69 16.73
N THR A 275 -4.01 -1.87 16.66
CA THR A 275 -5.15 -1.95 17.57
C THR A 275 -5.87 -3.29 17.43
N ALA A 276 -6.08 -3.79 16.22
CA ALA A 276 -6.69 -5.10 15.98
C ALA A 276 -5.83 -6.23 16.58
N VAL A 277 -4.51 -6.20 16.37
CA VAL A 277 -3.57 -7.17 16.95
C VAL A 277 -3.57 -7.10 18.47
N TYR A 278 -3.56 -5.90 19.05
CA TYR A 278 -3.62 -5.70 20.50
C TYR A 278 -4.94 -6.19 21.11
N ARG A 279 -6.07 -6.03 20.40
CA ARG A 279 -7.34 -6.60 20.84
C ARG A 279 -7.37 -8.12 20.77
N LEU A 280 -6.82 -8.70 19.72
CA LEU A 280 -6.64 -10.15 19.63
C LEU A 280 -5.74 -10.64 20.77
N TRP A 281 -4.71 -9.87 21.12
CA TRP A 281 -3.87 -10.13 22.28
C TRP A 281 -4.64 -10.15 23.61
N GLU A 282 -5.59 -9.23 23.81
CA GLU A 282 -6.43 -9.15 25.01
C GLU A 282 -7.44 -10.32 25.16
N ILE A 283 -7.80 -11.00 24.07
CA ILE A 283 -8.84 -12.07 24.06
C ILE A 283 -8.22 -13.45 23.72
N GLY A 284 -6.91 -13.50 23.47
CA GLY A 284 -6.27 -14.57 22.70
C GLY A 284 -6.22 -15.96 23.33
N TYR A 285 -6.55 -16.15 24.62
CA TYR A 285 -6.63 -17.48 25.21
C TYR A 285 -7.98 -17.74 25.90
N LEU A 286 -8.61 -18.87 25.55
CA LEU A 286 -9.85 -19.36 26.14
C LEU A 286 -9.52 -20.30 27.29
N SER A 287 -10.03 -20.00 28.50
CA SER A 287 -9.88 -20.89 29.65
C SER A 287 -11.16 -21.69 29.85
N ALA A 288 -11.06 -22.96 30.28
CA ALA A 288 -12.21 -23.83 30.55
C ALA A 288 -13.24 -23.20 31.52
N ASN A 289 -12.80 -22.28 32.38
CA ASN A 289 -13.63 -21.61 33.38
C ASN A 289 -14.16 -20.23 32.92
N SER A 290 -13.85 -19.78 31.71
CA SER A 290 -14.26 -18.46 31.21
C SER A 290 -14.43 -18.44 29.70
N VAL A 291 -15.68 -18.29 29.26
CA VAL A 291 -16.05 -18.09 27.84
C VAL A 291 -15.57 -16.72 27.33
N ALA A 292 -15.39 -15.74 28.23
CA ALA A 292 -14.72 -14.49 27.91
C ALA A 292 -13.20 -14.74 27.84
N GLY A 293 -12.63 -14.57 26.64
CA GLY A 293 -11.18 -14.74 26.43
C GLY A 293 -10.34 -13.86 27.36
N GLN A 294 -9.19 -14.38 27.77
CA GLN A 294 -8.26 -13.69 28.65
C GLN A 294 -7.04 -13.14 27.88
N SER A 295 -6.44 -12.10 28.43
CA SER A 295 -5.25 -11.47 27.83
C SER A 295 -4.04 -12.39 27.89
N LEU A 296 -3.41 -12.57 26.73
CA LEU A 296 -2.14 -13.30 26.56
C LEU A 296 -1.00 -12.69 27.41
N GLY A 297 -1.10 -11.40 27.75
CA GLY A 297 -0.10 -10.71 28.57
C GLY A 297 -0.08 -11.11 30.05
N LYS A 298 -1.06 -11.90 30.52
CA LYS A 298 -1.05 -12.42 31.89
C LYS A 298 0.02 -13.47 32.12
N GLU A 299 0.41 -14.19 31.08
CA GLU A 299 1.46 -15.20 31.17
C GLU A 299 2.73 -14.75 30.43
N PRO A 300 3.90 -14.80 31.09
CA PRO A 300 5.16 -14.41 30.46
C PRO A 300 5.50 -15.22 29.19
N PHE A 301 5.00 -16.45 29.08
CA PHE A 301 5.27 -17.34 27.94
C PHE A 301 4.89 -16.69 26.60
N TRP A 302 3.67 -16.13 26.50
CA TRP A 302 3.21 -15.54 25.25
C TRP A 302 3.97 -14.27 24.88
N LEU A 303 4.44 -13.50 25.87
CA LEU A 303 5.32 -12.35 25.65
C LEU A 303 6.65 -12.79 25.04
N VAL A 304 7.22 -13.90 25.53
CA VAL A 304 8.46 -14.46 24.99
C VAL A 304 8.24 -14.95 23.55
N VAL A 305 7.15 -15.67 23.26
CA VAL A 305 6.82 -16.14 21.91
C VAL A 305 6.67 -14.96 20.95
N ALA A 306 5.97 -13.90 21.35
CA ALA A 306 5.80 -12.69 20.55
C ALA A 306 7.14 -11.96 20.31
N ALA A 307 7.96 -11.80 21.36
CA ALA A 307 9.26 -11.14 21.27
C ALA A 307 10.24 -11.90 20.38
N ILE A 308 10.29 -13.24 20.49
CA ILE A 308 11.12 -14.10 19.64
C ILE A 308 10.63 -14.04 18.20
N SER A 309 9.32 -14.10 17.97
CA SER A 309 8.75 -14.03 16.61
C SER A 309 9.06 -12.68 15.96
N TYR A 310 8.91 -11.57 16.69
CA TYR A 310 9.25 -10.24 16.21
C TYR A 310 10.74 -10.07 15.92
N SER A 311 11.60 -10.50 16.86
CA SER A 311 13.05 -10.40 16.72
C SER A 311 13.57 -11.29 15.58
N GLY A 312 13.02 -12.50 15.45
CA GLY A 312 13.28 -13.44 14.36
C GLY A 312 12.95 -12.84 12.99
N ASN A 313 11.78 -12.22 12.86
CA ASN A 313 11.38 -11.56 11.63
C ASN A 313 12.23 -10.30 11.34
N SER A 314 12.50 -9.46 12.36
CA SER A 314 13.17 -8.17 12.17
C SER A 314 14.67 -8.28 11.94
N TRP A 315 15.37 -9.18 12.65
CA TRP A 315 16.83 -9.30 12.58
C TRP A 315 17.29 -10.44 11.68
N PHE A 316 16.58 -11.57 11.70
CA PHE A 316 16.98 -12.78 11.02
C PHE A 316 16.23 -13.02 9.70
N ARG A 317 15.33 -12.11 9.31
CA ARG A 317 14.49 -12.20 8.10
C ARG A 317 13.75 -13.53 7.97
N ILE A 318 13.39 -14.14 9.09
CA ILE A 318 12.63 -15.40 9.09
C ILE A 318 11.27 -15.13 8.41
N PRO A 319 10.87 -15.94 7.42
CA PRO A 319 9.57 -15.75 6.76
C PRO A 319 8.42 -15.78 7.79
N PRO A 320 7.44 -14.85 7.70
CA PRO A 320 6.33 -14.80 8.65
C PRO A 320 5.55 -16.11 8.79
N ALA A 321 5.42 -16.88 7.70
CA ALA A 321 4.78 -18.19 7.72
C ALA A 321 5.46 -19.16 8.67
N VAL A 322 6.80 -19.17 8.71
CA VAL A 322 7.57 -20.02 9.64
C VAL A 322 7.32 -19.56 11.07
N ALA A 323 7.36 -18.25 11.33
CA ALA A 323 7.07 -17.69 12.66
C ALA A 323 5.66 -18.09 13.16
N ILE A 324 4.65 -18.08 12.29
CA ILE A 324 3.28 -18.50 12.61
C ILE A 324 3.24 -19.99 12.94
N VAL A 325 3.86 -20.85 12.13
CA VAL A 325 3.90 -22.30 12.38
C VAL A 325 4.63 -22.60 13.68
N THR A 326 5.79 -21.97 13.91
CA THR A 326 6.52 -22.14 15.17
C THR A 326 5.73 -21.64 16.38
N GLY A 327 5.01 -20.53 16.26
CA GLY A 327 4.13 -20.03 17.31
C GLY A 327 2.98 -21.00 17.60
N GLY A 328 2.37 -21.59 16.57
CA GLY A 328 1.34 -22.62 16.70
C GLY A 328 1.86 -23.89 17.40
N VAL A 329 3.04 -24.37 17.01
CA VAL A 329 3.71 -25.52 17.67
C VAL A 329 4.02 -25.21 19.13
N LEU A 330 4.60 -24.04 19.42
CA LEU A 330 4.89 -23.60 20.80
C LEU A 330 3.62 -23.49 21.64
N GLY A 331 2.51 -23.03 21.05
CA GLY A 331 1.20 -23.01 21.69
C GLY A 331 0.69 -24.41 22.03
N LEU A 332 0.83 -25.39 21.13
CA LEU A 332 0.49 -26.79 21.38
C LEU A 332 1.37 -27.41 22.48
N CYS A 333 2.68 -27.14 22.47
CA CYS A 333 3.60 -27.59 23.51
C CYS A 333 3.23 -27.01 24.89
N TRP A 334 2.90 -25.73 24.95
CA TRP A 334 2.44 -25.09 26.19
C TRP A 334 1.12 -25.68 26.68
N TYR A 335 0.16 -25.94 25.78
CA TYR A 335 -1.10 -26.59 26.11
C TYR A 335 -0.86 -27.98 26.73
N GLY A 336 0.02 -28.79 26.12
CA GLY A 336 0.41 -30.10 26.66
C GLY A 336 1.17 -30.03 27.99
N ALA A 337 1.99 -29.00 28.21
CA ALA A 337 2.79 -28.85 29.42
C ALA A 337 1.99 -28.35 30.63
N VAL A 338 1.01 -27.48 30.41
CA VAL A 338 0.15 -26.91 31.48
C VAL A 338 -0.98 -27.87 31.89
N GLY A 339 -1.15 -28.98 31.16
CA GLY A 339 -1.99 -30.10 31.59
C GLY A 339 -3.46 -29.73 31.78
N ARG A 340 -4.03 -28.98 30.82
CA ARG A 340 -5.47 -28.70 30.75
C ARG A 340 -6.08 -29.33 29.51
#